data_AF-A0A846J3C9-F1
#
_entry.id   AF-A0A846J3C9-F1
#
_cell.length_a   1.000
_cell.length_b   1.000
_cell.length_c   1.000
_cell.angle_alpha   90.00
_cell.angle_beta   90.00
_cell.angle_gamma   90.00
#
_symmetry.space_group_name_H-M   'P 1'
#
loop_
_entity.id
_entity.type
_entity.pdbx_description
1 polymer ?
#
loop_
_entity_poly.entity_id
_entity_poly.type
_entity_poly.pdbx_seq_one_letter_code
_entity_poly.pdbx_strand_id
1 'polypeptide(L)'
;MMMRDKILKTLDRLVKTPSISGTEKENLAVDEIYNILMDIDYFKNNKSNVKVHNIEGDMHNRCFLTALLEGKKPSKDIIILTGHLDVVDIDEFGILKNIAFDYKEYTKRVSDLVLDQDSKKDLYSNEWIFGRGTADMKYGLALYIELIRELSKDRDFKGNILFLAVPGEESNSEGMLGAIPYLSKLKEEGYNFKSLFLSECCIPKYEGDNAKRIYIGSVGKIMPTFFCVGKATHVGNPFGGLNPNLLVSEINKLMEYNVQLSDKYEKDITPPPVCLKQSDLKELYSVQNPVYAYSYYNLLTIQKTPEEIMENLKDIAREAFYNTLEVIKENYKKYKAIYESKLEADLDIEPKIITFEQLYKEVLKENKDFEKHIETAIEKWKKEKLDNQTIGIKIIKETFEHYKYQQPMIVIAYNVPYYPHRYFNSENPKYNNLLNSLDNMRIHAKEKYDIDIGKENFFMGISDLSYTGLNEKFNIESICGNMPGLGYTYKFPEKELKKFDIPSVVFGGFGKDFHKYTERLNIPYSMDIVPELYMYILKEMLQ
;
A
#
# COMPACT_ATOMS: atom_id res chain seq x y z
N MET A 1 -3.17 36.85 -4.36
CA MET A 1 -3.01 35.54 -5.03
C MET A 1 -4.16 34.66 -4.58
N MET A 2 -4.94 34.13 -5.53
CA MET A 2 -6.10 33.27 -5.22
C MET A 2 -5.63 31.95 -4.61
N MET A 3 -6.51 31.23 -3.91
CA MET A 3 -6.17 29.93 -3.30
C MET A 3 -5.62 28.94 -4.34
N ARG A 4 -6.30 28.83 -5.49
CA ARG A 4 -5.88 28.07 -6.67
C ARG A 4 -4.41 28.27 -7.02
N ASP A 5 -3.98 29.53 -7.21
CA ASP A 5 -2.62 29.81 -7.66
C ASP A 5 -1.57 29.40 -6.61
N LYS A 6 -1.90 29.54 -5.32
CA LYS A 6 -1.03 29.12 -4.23
C LYS A 6 -0.86 27.60 -4.20
N ILE A 7 -1.96 26.87 -4.34
CA ILE A 7 -1.92 25.39 -4.39
C ILE A 7 -1.10 24.95 -5.61
N LEU A 8 -1.30 25.54 -6.79
CA LEU A 8 -0.50 25.23 -7.98
C LEU A 8 0.99 25.52 -7.79
N LYS A 9 1.34 26.61 -7.10
CA LYS A 9 2.74 26.95 -6.79
C LYS A 9 3.36 25.94 -5.82
N THR A 10 2.63 25.55 -4.78
CA THR A 10 3.10 24.55 -3.82
C THR A 10 3.19 23.17 -4.46
N LEU A 11 2.22 22.79 -5.29
CA LEU A 11 2.24 21.55 -6.06
C LEU A 11 3.44 21.49 -7.01
N ASP A 12 3.76 22.59 -7.72
CA ASP A 12 4.94 22.65 -8.60
C ASP A 12 6.25 22.38 -7.85
N ARG A 13 6.38 22.88 -6.62
CA ARG A 13 7.54 22.58 -5.77
C ARG A 13 7.59 21.11 -5.38
N LEU A 14 6.47 20.57 -4.91
CA LEU A 14 6.40 19.18 -4.45
C LEU A 14 6.61 18.17 -5.58
N VAL A 15 5.98 18.37 -6.74
CA VAL A 15 6.09 17.45 -7.90
C VAL A 15 7.51 17.44 -8.44
N LYS A 16 8.19 18.60 -8.51
CA LYS A 16 9.60 18.69 -8.92
C LYS A 16 10.58 17.96 -8.01
N THR A 17 10.18 17.61 -6.80
CA THR A 17 10.99 16.86 -5.84
C THR A 17 10.81 15.36 -6.06
N PRO A 18 11.81 14.62 -6.60
CA PRO A 18 11.65 13.22 -7.00
C PRO A 18 11.75 12.25 -5.80
N SER A 19 10.69 12.15 -5.02
CA SER A 19 10.55 11.29 -3.83
C SER A 19 10.12 9.86 -4.16
N ILE A 20 10.95 9.12 -4.91
CA ILE A 20 10.63 7.74 -5.29
C ILE A 20 10.50 6.83 -4.06
N SER A 21 9.36 6.11 -3.98
CA SER A 21 9.04 5.17 -2.90
C SER A 21 10.07 4.04 -2.77
N GLY A 22 10.27 3.57 -1.54
CA GLY A 22 11.24 2.51 -1.22
C GLY A 22 12.68 2.97 -1.35
N THR A 23 12.95 4.29 -1.25
CA THR A 23 14.31 4.83 -1.35
C THR A 23 14.56 5.96 -0.35
N GLU A 24 15.83 6.29 -0.12
CA GLU A 24 16.22 7.43 0.72
C GLU A 24 15.79 8.79 0.12
N LYS A 25 15.40 8.83 -1.18
CA LYS A 25 14.97 10.06 -1.85
C LYS A 25 13.63 10.59 -1.33
N GLU A 26 12.85 9.79 -0.63
CA GLU A 26 11.62 10.23 0.03
C GLU A 26 11.89 11.39 1.01
N ASN A 27 13.06 11.41 1.64
CA ASN A 27 13.48 12.52 2.50
C ASN A 27 13.61 13.86 1.77
N LEU A 28 13.83 13.87 0.44
CA LEU A 28 13.85 15.12 -0.33
C LEU A 28 12.50 15.84 -0.23
N ALA A 29 11.38 15.09 -0.23
CA ALA A 29 10.06 15.69 -0.08
C ALA A 29 9.81 16.15 1.37
N VAL A 30 10.34 15.44 2.37
CA VAL A 30 10.32 15.91 3.78
C VAL A 30 11.00 17.27 3.90
N ASP A 31 12.20 17.41 3.34
CA ASP A 31 12.97 18.65 3.35
C ASP A 31 12.23 19.78 2.62
N GLU A 32 11.64 19.49 1.45
CA GLU A 32 10.91 20.50 0.69
C GLU A 32 9.62 20.94 1.39
N ILE A 33 8.87 20.01 1.97
CA ILE A 33 7.69 20.31 2.78
C ILE A 33 8.07 21.15 4.00
N TYR A 34 9.15 20.82 4.69
CA TYR A 34 9.67 21.61 5.81
C TYR A 34 9.97 23.06 5.36
N ASN A 35 10.65 23.23 4.23
CA ASN A 35 10.96 24.54 3.66
C ASN A 35 9.69 25.34 3.33
N ILE A 36 8.69 24.70 2.69
CA ILE A 36 7.40 25.35 2.37
C ILE A 36 6.66 25.78 3.65
N LEU A 37 6.66 24.93 4.68
CA LEU A 37 6.03 25.26 5.96
C LEU A 37 6.75 26.42 6.66
N MET A 38 8.09 26.47 6.58
CA MET A 38 8.89 27.59 7.07
C MET A 38 8.68 28.89 6.29
N ASP A 39 8.01 28.88 5.13
CA ASP A 39 7.57 30.11 4.46
C ASP A 39 6.32 30.71 5.11
N ILE A 40 5.56 29.94 5.91
CA ILE A 40 4.36 30.38 6.62
C ILE A 40 4.76 31.13 7.91
N ASP A 41 4.32 32.38 8.06
CA ASP A 41 4.73 33.23 9.19
C ASP A 41 4.37 32.66 10.56
N TYR A 42 3.28 31.90 10.67
CA TYR A 42 2.95 31.18 11.90
C TYR A 42 4.04 30.20 12.29
N PHE A 43 4.52 29.35 11.38
CA PHE A 43 5.56 28.37 11.70
C PHE A 43 6.96 28.98 11.84
N LYS A 44 7.25 30.09 11.13
CA LYS A 44 8.48 30.88 11.39
C LYS A 44 8.57 31.33 12.85
N ASN A 45 7.45 31.76 13.41
CA ASN A 45 7.33 32.23 14.79
C ASN A 45 7.13 31.10 15.81
N ASN A 46 6.72 29.90 15.36
CA ASN A 46 6.45 28.73 16.20
C ASN A 46 7.20 27.50 15.66
N LYS A 47 8.52 27.60 15.49
CA LYS A 47 9.34 26.55 14.85
C LYS A 47 9.22 25.19 15.53
N SER A 48 9.01 25.16 16.84
CA SER A 48 8.80 23.94 17.62
C SER A 48 7.56 23.15 17.22
N ASN A 49 6.62 23.78 16.52
CA ASN A 49 5.40 23.14 16.04
C ASN A 49 5.60 22.38 14.72
N VAL A 50 6.76 22.51 14.07
CA VAL A 50 7.14 21.69 12.91
C VAL A 50 8.26 20.75 13.32
N LYS A 51 8.00 19.45 13.21
CA LYS A 51 8.93 18.40 13.66
C LYS A 51 9.13 17.37 12.56
N VAL A 52 10.39 17.02 12.32
CA VAL A 52 10.79 15.86 11.52
C VAL A 52 11.10 14.73 12.48
N HIS A 53 10.55 13.55 12.22
CA HIS A 53 10.66 12.38 13.07
C HIS A 53 11.32 11.24 12.30
N ASN A 54 12.32 10.61 12.93
CA ASN A 54 12.95 9.42 12.37
C ASN A 54 12.01 8.21 12.55
N ILE A 55 11.98 7.33 11.55
CA ILE A 55 11.26 6.05 11.65
C ILE A 55 12.22 5.00 12.21
N GLU A 56 11.88 4.42 13.36
CA GLU A 56 12.75 3.45 14.03
C GLU A 56 12.93 2.18 13.18
N GLY A 57 14.18 1.84 12.87
CA GLY A 57 14.51 0.63 12.11
C GLY A 57 14.27 0.73 10.61
N ASP A 58 13.96 1.91 10.08
CA ASP A 58 13.83 2.11 8.64
C ASP A 58 15.19 1.97 7.92
N MET A 59 15.23 1.15 6.88
CA MET A 59 16.47 0.81 6.16
C MET A 59 17.03 1.97 5.31
N HIS A 60 16.19 2.95 4.99
CA HIS A 60 16.52 4.10 4.16
C HIS A 60 16.68 5.38 5.00
N ASN A 61 16.58 5.30 6.33
CA ASN A 61 16.54 6.43 7.26
C ASN A 61 15.49 7.47 6.83
N ARG A 62 14.34 7.01 6.34
CA ARG A 62 13.21 7.86 5.99
C ARG A 62 12.61 8.49 7.23
N CYS A 63 12.09 9.69 7.04
CA CYS A 63 11.47 10.49 8.09
C CYS A 63 10.03 10.83 7.72
N PHE A 64 9.18 11.02 8.73
CA PHE A 64 7.88 11.68 8.55
C PHE A 64 7.90 13.06 9.18
N LEU A 65 7.01 13.95 8.71
CA LEU A 65 6.92 15.33 9.17
C LEU A 65 5.57 15.60 9.80
N THR A 66 5.58 16.35 10.91
CA THR A 66 4.36 16.88 11.53
C THR A 66 4.42 18.39 11.66
N ALA A 67 3.28 19.07 11.45
CA ALA A 67 3.14 20.50 11.73
C ALA A 67 1.83 20.79 12.48
N LEU A 68 1.92 21.39 13.67
CA LEU A 68 0.77 21.69 14.52
C LEU A 68 0.36 23.17 14.42
N LEU A 69 -0.83 23.43 13.87
CA LEU A 69 -1.47 24.74 13.88
C LEU A 69 -2.47 24.82 15.06
N GLU A 70 -2.16 25.67 16.03
CA GLU A 70 -3.01 25.87 17.21
C GLU A 70 -3.98 27.04 17.02
N GLY A 71 -5.26 26.79 17.26
CA GLY A 71 -6.29 27.83 17.32
C GLY A 71 -6.07 28.78 18.49
N LYS A 72 -6.61 30.00 18.42
CA LYS A 72 -6.52 30.98 19.52
C LYS A 72 -7.31 30.58 20.75
N LYS A 73 -8.33 29.71 20.61
CA LYS A 73 -9.15 29.22 21.71
C LYS A 73 -8.53 27.90 22.23
N PRO A 74 -8.05 27.84 23.49
CA PRO A 74 -7.42 26.64 24.02
C PRO A 74 -8.30 25.41 23.91
N SER A 75 -7.76 24.33 23.35
CA SER A 75 -8.45 23.06 23.19
C SER A 75 -7.44 21.93 23.04
N LYS A 76 -7.84 20.74 23.48
CA LYS A 76 -7.10 19.49 23.26
C LYS A 76 -7.56 18.74 22.02
N ASP A 77 -8.59 19.24 21.34
CA ASP A 77 -9.14 18.61 20.16
C ASP A 77 -8.21 18.82 18.96
N ILE A 78 -7.96 17.75 18.19
CA ILE A 78 -7.11 17.73 17.00
C ILE A 78 -7.89 17.19 15.81
N ILE A 79 -7.80 17.87 14.67
CA ILE A 79 -8.09 17.31 13.34
C ILE A 79 -6.76 17.00 12.66
N ILE A 80 -6.59 15.79 12.15
CA ILE A 80 -5.40 15.37 11.41
C ILE A 80 -5.64 15.56 9.92
N LEU A 81 -4.71 16.22 9.24
CA LEU A 81 -4.65 16.31 7.78
C LEU A 81 -3.43 15.52 7.32
N THR A 82 -3.63 14.38 6.67
CA THR A 82 -2.54 13.46 6.32
C THR A 82 -2.49 13.10 4.84
N GLY A 83 -1.30 12.79 4.36
CA GLY A 83 -1.06 12.27 3.01
C GLY A 83 0.35 11.73 2.88
N HIS A 84 0.55 10.88 1.88
CA HIS A 84 1.87 10.34 1.59
C HIS A 84 2.66 11.26 0.65
N LEU A 85 3.99 11.27 0.82
CA LEU A 85 4.91 12.16 0.10
C LEU A 85 5.68 11.47 -1.03
N ASP A 86 5.68 10.15 -1.00
CA ASP A 86 6.36 9.30 -1.96
C ASP A 86 5.53 9.13 -3.23
N VAL A 87 6.19 8.70 -4.28
CA VAL A 87 5.59 8.40 -5.58
C VAL A 87 6.24 7.14 -6.12
N VAL A 88 5.50 6.34 -6.88
CA VAL A 88 6.07 5.17 -7.56
C VAL A 88 7.09 5.57 -8.63
N ASP A 89 7.80 4.59 -9.17
CA ASP A 89 8.80 4.83 -10.21
C ASP A 89 8.21 5.46 -11.50
N ILE A 90 9.13 5.80 -12.40
CA ILE A 90 8.84 6.51 -13.65
C ILE A 90 9.34 5.72 -14.87
N ASP A 91 9.52 4.41 -14.75
CA ASP A 91 10.08 3.59 -15.84
C ASP A 91 9.16 3.58 -17.06
N GLU A 92 7.85 3.60 -16.83
CA GLU A 92 6.82 3.64 -17.87
C GLU A 92 6.70 4.97 -18.64
N PHE A 93 7.36 6.06 -18.18
CA PHE A 93 7.33 7.36 -18.87
C PHE A 93 8.15 7.38 -20.17
N GLY A 94 8.90 6.30 -20.45
CA GLY A 94 9.60 6.10 -21.72
C GLY A 94 10.52 7.25 -22.09
N ILE A 95 10.36 7.79 -23.31
CA ILE A 95 11.19 8.89 -23.84
C ILE A 95 11.02 10.21 -23.06
N LEU A 96 9.99 10.34 -22.22
CA LEU A 96 9.70 11.54 -21.43
C LEU A 96 10.09 11.40 -19.96
N LYS A 97 10.80 10.33 -19.58
CA LYS A 97 11.21 10.04 -18.20
C LYS A 97 11.95 11.20 -17.53
N ASN A 98 12.77 11.95 -18.28
CA ASN A 98 13.55 13.08 -17.75
C ASN A 98 12.69 14.29 -17.34
N ILE A 99 11.43 14.36 -17.77
CA ILE A 99 10.48 15.43 -17.44
C ILE A 99 9.25 14.93 -16.66
N ALA A 100 9.26 13.68 -16.17
CA ALA A 100 8.14 13.09 -15.43
C ALA A 100 7.71 13.92 -14.19
N PHE A 101 8.67 14.63 -13.58
CA PHE A 101 8.50 15.50 -12.41
C PHE A 101 8.37 16.99 -12.76
N ASP A 102 8.24 17.34 -14.04
CA ASP A 102 7.87 18.69 -14.47
C ASP A 102 6.52 18.60 -15.16
N TYR A 103 5.43 18.60 -14.38
CA TYR A 103 4.09 18.42 -14.93
C TYR A 103 3.74 19.48 -15.99
N LYS A 104 4.34 20.68 -15.93
CA LYS A 104 4.07 21.74 -16.90
C LYS A 104 4.67 21.40 -18.25
N GLU A 105 5.89 20.88 -18.27
CA GLU A 105 6.51 20.43 -19.51
C GLU A 105 5.96 19.08 -19.97
N TYR A 106 5.71 18.16 -19.04
CA TYR A 106 5.12 16.86 -19.31
C TYR A 106 3.74 16.99 -19.94
N THR A 107 2.85 17.84 -19.41
CA THR A 107 1.52 18.06 -19.98
C THR A 107 1.58 18.52 -21.44
N LYS A 108 2.56 19.35 -21.84
CA LYS A 108 2.70 19.78 -23.24
C LYS A 108 3.19 18.67 -24.16
N ARG A 109 3.97 17.73 -23.63
CA ARG A 109 4.70 16.72 -24.38
C ARG A 109 4.13 15.32 -24.25
N VAL A 110 3.15 15.09 -23.39
CA VAL A 110 2.56 13.76 -23.16
C VAL A 110 1.97 13.16 -24.44
N SER A 111 1.56 14.00 -25.41
CA SER A 111 1.14 13.60 -26.76
C SER A 111 2.27 13.08 -27.66
N ASP A 112 3.54 13.21 -27.25
CA ASP A 112 4.69 12.54 -27.90
C ASP A 112 4.62 11.01 -27.66
N LEU A 113 3.84 10.57 -26.66
CA LEU A 113 3.55 9.16 -26.36
C LEU A 113 2.20 8.75 -26.98
N VAL A 114 1.95 7.44 -27.04
CA VAL A 114 0.67 6.91 -27.50
C VAL A 114 -0.38 7.08 -26.40
N LEU A 115 -1.36 7.96 -26.63
CA LEU A 115 -2.46 8.17 -25.70
C LEU A 115 -3.74 7.46 -26.16
N ASP A 116 -4.47 6.87 -25.22
CA ASP A 116 -5.84 6.41 -25.42
C ASP A 116 -6.82 7.59 -25.62
N GLN A 117 -8.09 7.28 -25.89
CA GLN A 117 -9.10 8.30 -26.19
C GLN A 117 -9.47 9.15 -24.97
N ASP A 118 -9.55 8.55 -23.78
CA ASP A 118 -9.88 9.28 -22.55
C ASP A 118 -8.76 10.28 -22.19
N SER A 119 -7.51 9.85 -22.24
CA SER A 119 -6.32 10.67 -22.00
C SER A 119 -6.21 11.82 -23.03
N LYS A 120 -6.49 11.56 -24.31
CA LYS A 120 -6.54 12.61 -25.34
C LYS A 120 -7.62 13.65 -25.04
N LYS A 121 -8.82 13.19 -24.71
CA LYS A 121 -9.95 14.07 -24.39
C LYS A 121 -9.61 15.00 -23.22
N ASP A 122 -9.01 14.44 -22.17
CA ASP A 122 -8.60 15.20 -20.98
C ASP A 122 -7.44 16.17 -21.28
N LEU A 123 -6.47 15.77 -22.10
CA LEU A 123 -5.39 16.67 -22.54
C LEU A 123 -5.94 17.87 -23.34
N TYR A 124 -6.83 17.64 -24.30
CA TYR A 124 -7.36 18.68 -25.16
C TYR A 124 -8.43 19.56 -24.49
N SER A 125 -9.00 19.16 -23.35
CA SER A 125 -9.92 20.02 -22.61
C SER A 125 -9.19 21.18 -21.90
N ASN A 126 -7.88 21.07 -21.68
CA ASN A 126 -7.07 21.99 -20.86
C ASN A 126 -7.53 22.08 -19.40
N GLU A 127 -8.34 21.14 -18.94
CA GLU A 127 -8.80 21.05 -17.56
C GLU A 127 -7.94 20.10 -16.72
N TRP A 128 -6.93 19.48 -17.32
CA TRP A 128 -6.10 18.46 -16.70
C TRP A 128 -4.62 18.82 -16.80
N ILE A 129 -3.88 18.48 -15.75
CA ILE A 129 -2.41 18.45 -15.79
C ILE A 129 -1.94 17.00 -15.67
N PHE A 130 -0.91 16.65 -16.42
CA PHE A 130 -0.31 15.32 -16.44
C PHE A 130 1.06 15.38 -15.77
N GLY A 131 1.40 14.33 -15.01
CA GLY A 131 2.74 14.17 -14.42
C GLY A 131 2.71 13.30 -13.17
N ARG A 132 3.85 12.66 -12.86
CA ARG A 132 3.95 11.78 -11.69
C ARG A 132 3.75 12.56 -10.40
N GLY A 133 2.86 12.04 -9.54
CA GLY A 133 2.55 12.62 -8.24
C GLY A 133 1.65 13.85 -8.31
N THR A 134 1.15 14.23 -9.49
CA THR A 134 0.20 15.33 -9.60
C THR A 134 -1.13 14.98 -8.96
N ALA A 135 -1.60 13.75 -9.16
CA ALA A 135 -2.83 13.24 -8.56
C ALA A 135 -2.55 12.42 -7.31
N ASP A 136 -1.46 11.65 -7.29
CA ASP A 136 -1.20 10.59 -6.30
C ASP A 136 0.14 10.78 -5.56
N MET A 137 0.17 11.47 -4.41
CA MET A 137 -0.89 12.33 -3.91
C MET A 137 -0.44 13.75 -3.56
N LYS A 138 0.63 14.26 -4.18
CA LYS A 138 1.26 15.55 -3.80
C LYS A 138 0.33 16.76 -3.93
N TYR A 139 -0.72 16.69 -4.76
CA TYR A 139 -1.79 17.67 -4.73
C TYR A 139 -2.47 17.76 -3.35
N GLY A 140 -2.78 16.62 -2.73
CA GLY A 140 -3.38 16.57 -1.41
C GLY A 140 -2.51 17.20 -0.33
N LEU A 141 -1.19 17.01 -0.41
CA LEU A 141 -0.23 17.69 0.47
C LEU A 141 -0.19 19.21 0.21
N ALA A 142 -0.14 19.63 -1.05
CA ALA A 142 -0.15 21.04 -1.43
C ALA A 142 -1.42 21.76 -0.95
N LEU A 143 -2.58 21.10 -1.10
CA LEU A 143 -3.86 21.55 -0.58
C LEU A 143 -3.79 21.81 0.93
N TYR A 144 -3.34 20.82 1.71
CA TYR A 144 -3.29 20.93 3.16
C TYR A 144 -2.35 22.03 3.66
N ILE A 145 -1.17 22.15 3.05
CA ILE A 145 -0.22 23.21 3.38
C ILE A 145 -0.85 24.59 3.16
N GLU A 146 -1.56 24.80 2.05
CA GLU A 146 -2.18 26.10 1.76
C GLU A 146 -3.45 26.37 2.58
N LEU A 147 -4.24 25.34 2.91
CA LEU A 147 -5.34 25.48 3.89
C LEU A 147 -4.80 25.93 5.26
N ILE A 148 -3.71 25.30 5.73
CA ILE A 148 -3.04 25.69 6.97
C ILE A 148 -2.50 27.11 6.88
N ARG A 149 -1.89 27.50 5.75
CA ARG A 149 -1.42 28.87 5.52
C ARG A 149 -2.55 29.88 5.67
N GLU A 150 -3.72 29.61 5.08
CA GLU A 150 -4.88 30.49 5.20
C GLU A 150 -5.46 30.52 6.63
N LEU A 151 -5.68 29.36 7.25
CA LEU A 151 -6.21 29.26 8.61
C LEU A 151 -5.27 29.89 9.66
N SER A 152 -3.96 29.92 9.39
CA SER A 152 -2.95 30.48 10.30
C SER A 152 -2.99 32.00 10.46
N LYS A 153 -3.66 32.72 9.56
CA LYS A 153 -3.76 34.18 9.60
C LYS A 153 -4.62 34.66 10.77
N ASP A 154 -5.79 34.05 10.93
CA ASP A 154 -6.82 34.54 11.84
C ASP A 154 -6.89 33.68 13.09
N ARG A 155 -6.73 32.35 12.91
CA ARG A 155 -6.77 31.31 13.95
C ARG A 155 -7.97 31.39 14.90
N ASP A 156 -9.08 32.00 14.45
CA ASP A 156 -10.31 32.12 15.23
C ASP A 156 -11.15 30.83 15.14
N PHE A 157 -10.62 29.78 15.74
CA PHE A 157 -11.27 28.48 15.85
C PHE A 157 -10.84 27.79 17.16
N LYS A 158 -11.63 26.81 17.59
CA LYS A 158 -11.39 26.04 18.81
C LYS A 158 -10.88 24.65 18.44
N GLY A 159 -9.63 24.38 18.78
CA GLY A 159 -8.97 23.13 18.39
C GLY A 159 -7.62 23.37 17.75
N ASN A 160 -7.02 22.28 17.28
CA ASN A 160 -5.74 22.29 16.60
C ASN A 160 -5.84 21.46 15.32
N ILE A 161 -5.00 21.81 14.35
CA ILE A 161 -4.85 21.05 13.11
C ILE A 161 -3.45 20.46 13.08
N LEU A 162 -3.35 19.15 13.02
CA LEU A 162 -2.08 18.43 12.88
C LEU A 162 -1.92 18.00 11.43
N PHE A 163 -1.00 18.62 10.72
CA PHE A 163 -0.52 18.12 9.44
C PHE A 163 0.45 16.95 9.68
N LEU A 164 0.28 15.87 8.93
CA LEU A 164 1.11 14.66 8.97
C LEU A 164 1.47 14.27 7.53
N ALA A 165 2.74 14.36 7.15
CA ALA A 165 3.23 13.91 5.85
C ALA A 165 4.12 12.69 6.07
N VAL A 166 3.78 11.58 5.43
CA VAL A 166 4.37 10.26 5.70
C VAL A 166 5.01 9.66 4.44
N PRO A 167 6.20 9.04 4.55
CA PRO A 167 6.81 8.26 3.47
C PRO A 167 6.23 6.85 3.36
N GLY A 168 6.47 6.23 2.21
CA GLY A 168 6.43 4.79 2.00
C GLY A 168 5.05 4.15 1.87
N GLU A 169 3.96 4.91 1.65
CA GLU A 169 2.61 4.35 1.47
C GLU A 169 2.60 3.32 0.33
N GLU A 170 3.27 3.66 -0.78
CA GLU A 170 3.36 2.82 -1.99
C GLU A 170 4.28 1.60 -1.80
N SER A 171 4.92 1.48 -0.64
CA SER A 171 5.84 0.39 -0.30
C SER A 171 5.34 -0.43 0.89
N ASN A 172 5.69 -0.08 2.13
CA ASN A 172 5.29 -0.83 3.32
C ASN A 172 4.60 0.04 4.40
N SER A 173 4.13 1.24 4.04
CA SER A 173 3.55 2.25 4.94
C SER A 173 4.44 2.57 6.16
N GLU A 174 5.75 2.62 5.95
CA GLU A 174 6.74 2.84 7.00
C GLU A 174 6.49 4.16 7.74
N GLY A 175 6.08 5.19 7.00
CA GLY A 175 5.77 6.51 7.55
C GLY A 175 4.58 6.50 8.50
N MET A 176 3.43 5.97 8.08
CA MET A 176 2.25 5.94 8.93
C MET A 176 2.45 5.01 10.13
N LEU A 177 3.05 3.83 9.94
CA LEU A 177 3.41 2.93 11.04
C LEU A 177 4.37 3.58 12.04
N GLY A 178 5.37 4.32 11.54
CA GLY A 178 6.29 5.11 12.36
C GLY A 178 5.62 6.29 13.07
N ALA A 179 4.52 6.82 12.52
CA ALA A 179 3.77 7.91 13.13
C ALA A 179 2.85 7.46 14.28
N ILE A 180 2.40 6.19 14.28
CA ILE A 180 1.48 5.66 15.32
C ILE A 180 2.02 5.85 16.76
N PRO A 181 3.28 5.50 17.09
CA PRO A 181 3.83 5.76 18.42
C PRO A 181 3.80 7.25 18.81
N TYR A 182 4.10 8.15 17.86
CA TYR A 182 4.04 9.59 18.10
C TYR A 182 2.62 10.08 18.37
N LEU A 183 1.65 9.66 17.55
CA LEU A 183 0.24 9.95 17.79
C LEU A 183 -0.21 9.41 19.16
N SER A 184 0.41 8.31 19.65
CA SER A 184 -0.05 7.63 20.87
C SER A 184 0.37 8.44 22.07
N LYS A 185 1.60 8.96 22.01
CA LYS A 185 2.11 9.93 22.96
C LYS A 185 1.24 11.19 23.01
N LEU A 186 0.82 11.75 21.87
CA LEU A 186 -0.10 12.90 21.87
C LEU A 186 -1.43 12.58 22.56
N LYS A 187 -1.97 11.37 22.34
CA LYS A 187 -3.19 10.92 23.03
C LYS A 187 -2.98 10.84 24.55
N GLU A 188 -1.84 10.31 24.99
CA GLU A 188 -1.44 10.22 26.40
C GLU A 188 -1.22 11.60 27.04
N GLU A 189 -0.78 12.59 26.27
CA GLU A 189 -0.69 14.01 26.65
C GLU A 189 -2.07 14.73 26.72
N GLY A 190 -3.14 13.97 26.49
CA GLY A 190 -4.53 14.39 26.62
C GLY A 190 -5.14 15.01 25.37
N TYR A 191 -4.49 14.90 24.20
CA TYR A 191 -5.10 15.34 22.94
C TYR A 191 -6.21 14.37 22.49
N ASN A 192 -7.29 14.94 21.94
CA ASN A 192 -8.46 14.21 21.45
C ASN A 192 -8.54 14.30 19.92
N PHE A 193 -8.23 13.20 19.23
CA PHE A 193 -8.37 13.14 17.78
C PHE A 193 -9.85 13.08 17.38
N LYS A 194 -10.37 14.15 16.76
CA LYS A 194 -11.77 14.27 16.32
C LYS A 194 -11.98 13.65 14.96
N SER A 195 -11.06 13.87 14.05
CA SER A 195 -11.09 13.29 12.71
C SER A 195 -9.71 13.27 12.07
N LEU A 196 -9.57 12.41 11.06
CA LEU A 196 -8.43 12.36 10.16
C LEU A 196 -8.93 12.42 8.71
N PHE A 197 -8.36 13.34 7.95
CA PHE A 197 -8.61 13.47 6.51
C PHE A 197 -7.38 13.02 5.74
N LEU A 198 -7.53 11.99 4.92
CA LEU A 198 -6.54 11.58 3.95
C LEU A 198 -6.91 12.18 2.59
N SER A 199 -5.99 12.92 1.97
CA SER A 199 -6.27 13.70 0.76
C SER A 199 -6.10 12.97 -0.58
N GLU A 200 -6.26 11.63 -0.63
CA GLU A 200 -6.19 10.91 -1.90
C GLU A 200 -7.23 11.42 -2.89
N CYS A 201 -6.82 11.51 -4.15
CA CYS A 201 -7.77 11.81 -5.21
C CYS A 201 -8.76 10.64 -5.39
N CYS A 202 -10.02 10.96 -5.64
CA CYS A 202 -11.00 9.93 -5.98
C CYS A 202 -10.69 9.34 -7.36
N ILE A 203 -10.77 8.01 -7.45
CA ILE A 203 -10.43 7.24 -8.65
C ILE A 203 -11.72 6.87 -9.41
N PRO A 204 -11.78 7.09 -10.74
CA PRO A 204 -12.86 6.57 -11.57
C PRO A 204 -12.99 5.05 -11.46
N LYS A 205 -14.20 4.52 -11.36
CA LYS A 205 -14.45 3.07 -11.33
C LYS A 205 -14.41 2.42 -12.71
N TYR A 206 -14.60 3.21 -13.78
CA TYR A 206 -14.59 2.78 -15.17
C TYR A 206 -14.33 3.98 -16.09
N GLU A 207 -14.02 3.73 -17.35
CA GLU A 207 -13.80 4.78 -18.35
C GLU A 207 -15.06 5.66 -18.51
N GLY A 208 -14.90 6.97 -18.41
CA GLY A 208 -16.02 7.93 -18.43
C GLY A 208 -16.72 8.17 -17.09
N ASP A 209 -16.33 7.47 -16.01
CA ASP A 209 -16.81 7.78 -14.67
C ASP A 209 -16.25 9.11 -14.16
N ASN A 210 -17.11 10.12 -14.09
CA ASN A 210 -16.76 11.45 -13.61
C ASN A 210 -17.30 11.74 -12.20
N ALA A 211 -17.90 10.75 -11.54
CA ALA A 211 -18.49 10.95 -10.23
C ALA A 211 -17.41 11.25 -9.18
N LYS A 212 -17.70 12.25 -8.34
CA LYS A 212 -16.84 12.66 -7.23
C LYS A 212 -17.22 11.86 -6.00
N ARG A 213 -16.25 11.43 -5.22
CA ARG A 213 -16.48 10.50 -4.11
C ARG A 213 -15.66 10.87 -2.88
N ILE A 214 -16.24 10.57 -1.74
CA ILE A 214 -15.56 10.43 -0.45
C ILE A 214 -15.69 9.00 0.03
N TYR A 215 -14.72 8.55 0.81
CA TYR A 215 -14.68 7.17 1.30
C TYR A 215 -14.55 7.15 2.82
N ILE A 216 -15.48 6.48 3.49
CA ILE A 216 -15.55 6.38 4.96
C ILE A 216 -14.97 5.04 5.46
N GLY A 217 -13.92 4.58 4.79
CA GLY A 217 -13.31 3.30 5.06
C GLY A 217 -12.26 2.98 4.01
N SER A 218 -11.49 1.95 4.27
CA SER A 218 -10.44 1.46 3.39
C SER A 218 -10.52 -0.05 3.32
N VAL A 219 -10.29 -0.61 2.13
CA VAL A 219 -9.98 -2.03 2.02
C VAL A 219 -8.72 -2.35 2.82
N GLY A 220 -8.62 -3.60 3.26
CA GLY A 220 -7.38 -4.17 3.77
C GLY A 220 -6.58 -4.78 2.63
N LYS A 221 -5.34 -5.18 2.95
CA LYS A 221 -4.42 -5.84 2.03
C LYS A 221 -3.62 -6.88 2.78
N ILE A 222 -3.50 -8.05 2.17
CA ILE A 222 -2.62 -9.13 2.60
C ILE A 222 -1.88 -9.67 1.38
N MET A 223 -0.69 -10.23 1.58
CA MET A 223 0.15 -10.72 0.48
C MET A 223 0.35 -12.23 0.55
N PRO A 224 -0.60 -13.04 0.02
CA PRO A 224 -0.41 -14.48 -0.14
C PRO A 224 0.92 -14.79 -0.83
N THR A 225 1.69 -15.70 -0.25
CA THR A 225 3.01 -16.10 -0.74
C THR A 225 3.10 -17.61 -0.79
N PHE A 226 3.58 -18.12 -1.92
CA PHE A 226 3.84 -19.54 -2.11
C PHE A 226 5.31 -19.73 -2.41
N PHE A 227 5.97 -20.57 -1.61
CA PHE A 227 7.35 -21.00 -1.82
C PHE A 227 7.35 -22.48 -2.20
N CYS A 228 7.72 -22.77 -3.44
CA CYS A 228 7.71 -24.10 -4.02
C CYS A 228 9.10 -24.73 -3.96
N VAL A 229 9.16 -25.91 -3.35
CA VAL A 229 10.35 -26.75 -3.29
C VAL A 229 10.22 -27.84 -4.35
N GLY A 230 11.16 -27.85 -5.28
CA GLY A 230 11.26 -28.85 -6.34
C GLY A 230 12.13 -30.05 -5.97
N LYS A 231 12.43 -30.86 -6.99
CA LYS A 231 13.39 -31.97 -6.93
C LYS A 231 14.41 -31.79 -8.05
N ALA A 232 15.67 -31.67 -7.65
CA ALA A 232 16.76 -31.45 -8.59
C ALA A 232 16.93 -32.64 -9.54
N THR A 233 17.18 -32.36 -10.82
CA THR A 233 17.54 -33.34 -11.85
C THR A 233 18.44 -32.69 -12.90
N HIS A 234 19.21 -33.52 -13.61
CA HIS A 234 19.95 -33.08 -14.79
C HIS A 234 18.96 -32.79 -15.93
N VAL A 235 19.18 -31.73 -16.71
CA VAL A 235 18.27 -31.34 -17.81
C VAL A 235 18.11 -32.42 -18.89
N GLY A 236 19.08 -33.33 -19.02
CA GLY A 236 18.98 -34.52 -19.88
C GLY A 236 18.06 -35.63 -19.36
N ASN A 237 17.62 -35.54 -18.10
CA ASN A 237 16.59 -36.39 -17.51
C ASN A 237 15.47 -35.52 -16.88
N PRO A 238 14.67 -34.82 -17.70
CA PRO A 238 13.72 -33.83 -17.20
C PRO A 238 12.57 -34.45 -16.40
N PHE A 239 12.31 -35.76 -16.53
CA PHE A 239 11.26 -36.49 -15.80
C PHE A 239 11.77 -37.12 -14.49
N GLY A 240 13.06 -37.01 -14.17
CA GLY A 240 13.65 -37.49 -12.92
C GLY A 240 13.57 -36.51 -11.75
N GLY A 241 12.90 -35.36 -11.93
CA GLY A 241 12.78 -34.32 -10.93
C GLY A 241 11.51 -33.51 -11.08
N LEU A 242 11.38 -32.47 -10.24
CA LEU A 242 10.24 -31.57 -10.22
C LEU A 242 10.76 -30.15 -10.32
N ASN A 243 10.48 -29.49 -11.43
CA ASN A 243 10.85 -28.09 -11.61
C ASN A 243 9.86 -27.18 -10.86
N PRO A 244 10.30 -26.44 -9.83
CA PRO A 244 9.41 -25.58 -9.04
C PRO A 244 8.83 -24.42 -9.86
N ASN A 245 9.43 -24.07 -11.01
CA ASN A 245 8.84 -23.08 -11.93
C ASN A 245 7.50 -23.54 -12.50
N LEU A 246 7.28 -24.85 -12.69
CA LEU A 246 6.00 -25.36 -13.14
C LEU A 246 4.94 -25.25 -12.03
N LEU A 247 5.34 -25.52 -10.77
CA LEU A 247 4.45 -25.35 -9.61
C LEU A 247 3.99 -23.89 -9.47
N VAL A 248 4.91 -22.92 -9.43
CA VAL A 248 4.52 -21.50 -9.30
C VAL A 248 3.72 -21.01 -10.49
N SER A 249 3.97 -21.53 -11.70
CA SER A 249 3.18 -21.17 -12.88
C SER A 249 1.73 -21.66 -12.77
N GLU A 250 1.52 -22.87 -12.24
CA GLU A 250 0.17 -23.39 -12.03
C GLU A 250 -0.54 -22.67 -10.87
N ILE A 251 0.18 -22.32 -9.79
CA ILE A 251 -0.37 -21.45 -8.73
C ILE A 251 -0.81 -20.12 -9.33
N ASN A 252 0.03 -19.49 -10.16
CA ASN A 252 -0.29 -18.21 -10.78
C ASN A 252 -1.53 -18.30 -11.67
N LYS A 253 -1.68 -19.38 -12.43
CA LYS A 253 -2.89 -19.64 -13.23
C LYS A 253 -4.16 -19.75 -12.38
N LEU A 254 -4.07 -20.28 -11.16
CA LEU A 254 -5.20 -20.41 -10.23
C LEU A 254 -5.45 -19.15 -9.39
N MET A 255 -4.44 -18.28 -9.22
CA MET A 255 -4.52 -17.06 -8.41
C MET A 255 -4.85 -15.81 -9.23
N GLU A 256 -4.18 -15.61 -10.36
CA GLU A 256 -4.25 -14.39 -11.18
C GLU A 256 -5.68 -14.16 -11.68
N TYR A 257 -6.25 -13.00 -11.34
CA TYR A 257 -7.61 -12.61 -11.69
C TYR A 257 -8.71 -13.59 -11.24
N ASN A 258 -8.45 -14.43 -10.24
CA ASN A 258 -9.45 -15.36 -9.71
C ASN A 258 -10.51 -14.62 -8.87
N VAL A 259 -11.67 -14.40 -9.49
CA VAL A 259 -12.82 -13.70 -8.89
C VAL A 259 -13.44 -14.40 -7.68
N GLN A 260 -13.17 -15.69 -7.47
CA GLN A 260 -13.64 -16.39 -6.26
C GLN A 260 -12.88 -15.95 -5.01
N LEU A 261 -11.68 -15.40 -5.20
CA LEU A 261 -10.86 -14.87 -4.11
C LEU A 261 -11.22 -13.43 -3.74
N SER A 262 -11.97 -12.71 -4.59
CA SER A 262 -12.54 -11.41 -4.26
C SER A 262 -13.38 -11.47 -2.98
N ASP A 263 -13.36 -10.38 -2.23
CA ASP A 263 -14.15 -10.18 -1.02
C ASP A 263 -15.32 -9.25 -1.32
N LYS A 264 -16.39 -9.36 -0.55
CA LYS A 264 -17.63 -8.62 -0.77
C LYS A 264 -18.29 -8.23 0.53
N TYR A 265 -18.72 -6.98 0.62
CA TYR A 265 -19.60 -6.47 1.67
C TYR A 265 -20.69 -5.62 1.03
N GLU A 266 -21.96 -5.99 1.21
CA GLU A 266 -23.09 -5.35 0.54
C GLU A 266 -22.91 -5.23 -0.99
N LYS A 267 -22.73 -4.00 -1.50
CA LYS A 267 -22.48 -3.67 -2.91
C LYS A 267 -20.99 -3.56 -3.26
N ASP A 268 -20.13 -3.50 -2.26
CA ASP A 268 -18.69 -3.28 -2.41
C ASP A 268 -17.98 -4.62 -2.62
N ILE A 269 -17.16 -4.70 -3.67
CA ILE A 269 -16.47 -5.92 -4.08
C ILE A 269 -15.01 -5.56 -4.36
N THR A 270 -14.07 -6.32 -3.80
CA THR A 270 -12.64 -6.12 -4.09
C THR A 270 -12.27 -6.69 -5.45
N PRO A 271 -11.31 -6.06 -6.17
CA PRO A 271 -10.73 -6.67 -7.35
C PRO A 271 -10.10 -8.04 -7.00
N PRO A 272 -10.04 -8.97 -7.97
CA PRO A 272 -9.39 -10.24 -7.75
C PRO A 272 -7.87 -10.08 -7.54
N PRO A 273 -7.18 -11.11 -7.04
CA PRO A 273 -5.75 -11.05 -6.79
C PRO A 273 -4.93 -10.82 -8.05
N VAL A 274 -3.80 -10.14 -7.88
CA VAL A 274 -2.82 -9.90 -8.94
C VAL A 274 -1.44 -10.32 -8.45
N CYS A 275 -0.72 -11.06 -9.28
CA CYS A 275 0.66 -11.46 -9.06
C CYS A 275 1.57 -10.23 -9.10
N LEU A 276 2.23 -9.98 -7.97
CA LEU A 276 3.20 -8.88 -7.88
C LEU A 276 4.60 -9.34 -8.28
N LYS A 277 4.94 -10.61 -8.01
CA LYS A 277 6.23 -11.20 -8.38
C LYS A 277 6.14 -12.71 -8.46
N GLN A 278 6.79 -13.27 -9.47
CA GLN A 278 7.06 -14.71 -9.62
C GLN A 278 8.51 -14.89 -10.09
N SER A 279 9.28 -15.75 -9.42
CA SER A 279 10.66 -16.04 -9.79
C SER A 279 11.14 -17.38 -9.21
N ASP A 280 12.16 -17.99 -9.81
CA ASP A 280 13.01 -18.95 -9.11
C ASP A 280 14.15 -18.27 -8.35
N LEU A 281 14.83 -19.04 -7.48
CA LEU A 281 15.99 -18.60 -6.71
C LEU A 281 17.32 -19.10 -7.30
N LYS A 282 17.35 -19.51 -8.57
CA LYS A 282 18.59 -19.97 -9.21
C LYS A 282 19.35 -18.77 -9.77
N GLU A 283 20.45 -18.41 -9.13
CA GLU A 283 21.27 -17.25 -9.54
C GLU A 283 22.27 -17.57 -10.66
N LEU A 284 22.83 -18.79 -10.67
CA LEU A 284 23.87 -19.20 -11.62
C LEU A 284 23.36 -20.17 -12.68
N TYR A 285 23.80 -20.01 -13.91
CA TYR A 285 23.53 -20.96 -14.98
C TYR A 285 24.18 -22.33 -14.71
N SER A 286 23.40 -23.41 -14.88
CA SER A 286 23.89 -24.79 -14.91
C SER A 286 22.86 -25.72 -15.57
N VAL A 287 23.29 -26.92 -15.99
CA VAL A 287 22.46 -27.99 -16.59
C VAL A 287 21.60 -28.77 -15.57
N GLN A 288 21.19 -28.09 -14.51
CA GLN A 288 20.29 -28.57 -13.45
C GLN A 288 19.03 -27.72 -13.44
N ASN A 289 17.85 -28.26 -13.14
CA ASN A 289 16.68 -27.41 -12.89
C ASN A 289 16.85 -26.58 -11.59
N PRO A 290 16.11 -25.46 -11.43
CA PRO A 290 16.00 -24.78 -10.13
C PRO A 290 15.43 -25.70 -9.05
N VAL A 291 15.78 -25.42 -7.78
CA VAL A 291 15.29 -26.18 -6.62
C VAL A 291 14.22 -25.42 -5.83
N TYR A 292 14.24 -24.08 -5.89
CA TYR A 292 13.26 -23.24 -5.22
C TYR A 292 12.67 -22.22 -6.20
N ALA A 293 11.36 -22.01 -6.10
CA ALA A 293 10.68 -20.89 -6.75
C ALA A 293 9.62 -20.31 -5.82
N TYR A 294 9.21 -19.08 -6.09
CA TYR A 294 8.19 -18.42 -5.28
C TYR A 294 7.30 -17.51 -6.12
N SER A 295 6.13 -17.22 -5.58
CA SER A 295 5.24 -16.17 -6.08
C SER A 295 4.53 -15.49 -4.91
N TYR A 296 4.22 -14.21 -5.05
CA TYR A 296 3.35 -13.50 -4.10
C TYR A 296 2.41 -12.53 -4.80
N TYR A 297 1.25 -12.32 -4.18
CA TYR A 297 0.09 -11.68 -4.78
C TYR A 297 -0.39 -10.51 -3.94
N ASN A 298 -0.97 -9.50 -4.57
CA ASN A 298 -1.83 -8.53 -3.88
C ASN A 298 -3.22 -9.14 -3.71
N LEU A 299 -3.74 -9.19 -2.49
CA LEU A 299 -5.12 -9.59 -2.20
C LEU A 299 -5.75 -8.56 -1.27
N LEU A 300 -6.79 -7.88 -1.78
CA LEU A 300 -7.54 -6.89 -1.01
C LEU A 300 -8.70 -7.55 -0.23
N THR A 301 -8.96 -7.05 0.97
CA THR A 301 -9.97 -7.60 1.89
C THR A 301 -10.95 -6.51 2.34
N ILE A 302 -12.16 -6.91 2.71
CA ILE A 302 -13.18 -6.05 3.33
C ILE A 302 -13.67 -6.65 4.65
N GLN A 303 -13.92 -7.96 4.68
CA GLN A 303 -14.40 -8.69 5.85
C GLN A 303 -13.78 -10.08 6.02
N LYS A 304 -13.22 -10.67 4.96
CA LYS A 304 -12.51 -11.95 5.03
C LYS A 304 -11.38 -11.88 6.04
N THR A 305 -11.28 -12.92 6.87
CA THR A 305 -10.20 -13.02 7.84
C THR A 305 -8.96 -13.68 7.22
N PRO A 306 -7.76 -13.41 7.77
CA PRO A 306 -6.53 -14.09 7.35
C PRO A 306 -6.60 -15.62 7.44
N GLU A 307 -7.38 -16.17 8.36
CA GLU A 307 -7.56 -17.61 8.52
C GLU A 307 -8.40 -18.19 7.37
N GLU A 308 -9.52 -17.54 7.03
CA GLU A 308 -10.35 -17.92 5.88
C GLU A 308 -9.56 -17.86 4.57
N ILE A 309 -8.72 -16.84 4.42
CA ILE A 309 -7.83 -16.70 3.27
C ILE A 309 -6.83 -17.87 3.25
N MET A 310 -6.20 -18.22 4.37
CA MET A 310 -5.20 -19.29 4.45
C MET A 310 -5.78 -20.64 4.03
N GLU A 311 -7.01 -20.98 4.42
CA GLU A 311 -7.66 -22.22 3.98
C GLU A 311 -7.87 -22.25 2.46
N ASN A 312 -8.34 -21.15 1.85
CA ASN A 312 -8.45 -21.06 0.39
C ASN A 312 -7.09 -21.22 -0.31
N LEU A 313 -6.02 -20.64 0.25
CA LEU A 313 -4.67 -20.77 -0.31
C LEU A 313 -4.15 -22.22 -0.23
N LYS A 314 -4.48 -22.97 0.82
CA LYS A 314 -4.13 -24.40 0.94
C LYS A 314 -4.78 -25.23 -0.15
N ASP A 315 -6.05 -24.94 -0.47
CA ASP A 315 -6.76 -25.64 -1.53
C ASP A 315 -6.17 -25.34 -2.90
N ILE A 316 -5.86 -24.07 -3.18
CA ILE A 316 -5.16 -23.66 -4.42
C ILE A 316 -3.78 -24.30 -4.53
N ALA A 317 -2.99 -24.30 -3.47
CA ALA A 317 -1.67 -24.93 -3.48
C ALA A 317 -1.76 -26.43 -3.78
N ARG A 318 -2.75 -27.10 -3.17
CA ARG A 318 -3.00 -28.52 -3.39
C ARG A 318 -3.39 -28.81 -4.83
N GLU A 319 -4.35 -28.05 -5.37
CA GLU A 319 -4.77 -28.16 -6.76
C GLU A 319 -3.61 -27.91 -7.72
N ALA A 320 -2.83 -26.84 -7.51
CA ALA A 320 -1.69 -26.53 -8.36
C ALA A 320 -0.63 -27.64 -8.37
N PHE A 321 -0.38 -28.26 -7.23
CA PHE A 321 0.55 -29.37 -7.13
C PHE A 321 0.04 -30.58 -7.94
N TYR A 322 -1.23 -30.97 -7.76
CA TYR A 322 -1.82 -32.08 -8.52
C TYR A 322 -1.83 -31.83 -10.02
N ASN A 323 -2.25 -30.63 -10.45
CA ASN A 323 -2.24 -30.24 -11.86
C ASN A 323 -0.83 -30.32 -12.44
N THR A 324 0.18 -29.87 -11.69
CA THR A 324 1.60 -29.99 -12.08
C THR A 324 2.02 -31.45 -12.29
N LEU A 325 1.69 -32.34 -11.35
CA LEU A 325 2.03 -33.76 -11.47
C LEU A 325 1.35 -34.41 -12.67
N GLU A 326 0.07 -34.11 -12.92
CA GLU A 326 -0.64 -34.64 -14.08
C GLU A 326 -0.04 -34.11 -15.40
N VAL A 327 0.34 -32.83 -15.49
CA VAL A 327 1.05 -32.30 -16.66
C VAL A 327 2.35 -33.06 -16.93
N ILE A 328 3.15 -33.34 -15.90
CA ILE A 328 4.41 -34.08 -16.03
C ILE A 328 4.13 -35.51 -16.49
N LYS A 329 3.17 -36.18 -15.86
CA LYS A 329 2.76 -37.56 -16.16
C LYS A 329 2.21 -37.72 -17.57
N GLU A 330 1.38 -36.80 -18.05
CA GLU A 330 0.86 -36.80 -19.41
C GLU A 330 1.98 -36.59 -20.44
N ASN A 331 2.85 -35.61 -20.22
CA ASN A 331 3.96 -35.33 -21.13
C ASN A 331 4.98 -36.47 -21.16
N TYR A 332 5.23 -37.11 -20.01
CA TYR A 332 6.05 -38.31 -19.95
C TYR A 332 5.45 -39.46 -20.78
N LYS A 333 4.14 -39.73 -20.63
CA LYS A 333 3.43 -40.74 -21.44
C LYS A 333 3.55 -40.44 -22.94
N LYS A 334 3.33 -39.19 -23.35
CA LYS A 334 3.47 -38.75 -24.75
C LYS A 334 4.90 -38.95 -25.26
N TYR A 335 5.90 -38.50 -24.51
CA TYR A 335 7.30 -38.61 -24.87
C TYR A 335 7.74 -40.08 -25.04
N LYS A 336 7.36 -40.95 -24.11
CA LYS A 336 7.63 -42.39 -24.20
C LYS A 336 6.97 -43.04 -25.42
N ALA A 337 5.74 -42.63 -25.74
CA ALA A 337 5.00 -43.15 -26.90
C ALA A 337 5.60 -42.71 -28.24
N ILE A 338 6.13 -41.48 -28.34
CA ILE A 338 6.68 -40.95 -29.60
C ILE A 338 8.09 -41.51 -29.88
N TYR A 339 8.92 -41.65 -28.84
CA TYR A 339 10.36 -41.88 -29.01
C TYR A 339 10.85 -43.23 -28.46
N GLU A 340 9.95 -44.13 -28.03
CA GLU A 340 10.28 -45.41 -27.40
C GLU A 340 11.33 -45.29 -26.27
N SER A 341 11.29 -44.15 -25.57
CA SER A 341 12.35 -43.79 -24.64
C SER A 341 12.42 -44.73 -23.44
N LYS A 342 13.66 -45.02 -23.01
CA LYS A 342 13.96 -45.75 -21.77
C LYS A 342 14.15 -44.83 -20.56
N LEU A 343 13.98 -43.51 -20.72
CA LEU A 343 14.02 -42.60 -19.59
C LEU A 343 12.92 -42.97 -18.59
N GLU A 344 13.29 -43.13 -17.34
CA GLU A 344 12.36 -43.38 -16.25
C GLU A 344 11.89 -42.04 -15.66
N ALA A 345 10.59 -41.96 -15.37
CA ALA A 345 10.04 -40.82 -14.65
C ALA A 345 9.97 -41.15 -13.16
N ASP A 346 10.51 -40.26 -12.34
CA ASP A 346 10.46 -40.35 -10.89
C ASP A 346 9.31 -39.46 -10.41
N LEU A 347 8.09 -40.00 -10.53
CA LEU A 347 6.82 -39.30 -10.27
C LEU A 347 6.14 -39.71 -8.97
N ASP A 348 6.82 -40.49 -8.13
CA ASP A 348 6.29 -40.89 -6.81
C ASP A 348 6.47 -39.74 -5.81
N ILE A 349 5.83 -38.61 -6.12
CA ILE A 349 5.84 -37.40 -5.33
C ILE A 349 4.43 -37.19 -4.80
N GLU A 350 4.26 -37.39 -3.50
CA GLU A 350 3.02 -37.04 -2.81
C GLU A 350 2.98 -35.51 -2.57
N PRO A 351 1.90 -34.81 -2.97
CA PRO A 351 1.76 -33.39 -2.71
C PRO A 351 1.80 -33.07 -1.21
N LYS A 352 2.82 -32.31 -0.79
CA LYS A 352 2.95 -31.82 0.58
C LYS A 352 2.74 -30.32 0.61
N ILE A 353 1.72 -29.88 1.35
CA ILE A 353 1.39 -28.47 1.55
C ILE A 353 1.53 -28.17 3.05
N ILE A 354 2.30 -27.15 3.38
CA ILE A 354 2.56 -26.76 4.77
C ILE A 354 2.50 -25.24 4.88
N THR A 355 2.08 -24.71 6.02
CA THR A 355 2.19 -23.27 6.26
C THR A 355 3.56 -22.91 6.84
N PHE A 356 4.00 -21.67 6.70
CA PHE A 356 5.26 -21.22 7.28
C PHE A 356 5.30 -21.43 8.80
N GLU A 357 4.18 -21.19 9.50
CA GLU A 357 4.08 -21.42 10.94
C GLU A 357 4.40 -22.87 11.32
N GLN A 358 3.81 -23.81 10.57
CA GLN A 358 4.00 -25.24 10.80
C GLN A 358 5.46 -25.63 10.53
N LEU A 359 6.04 -25.15 9.43
CA LEU A 359 7.44 -25.37 9.09
C LEU A 359 8.38 -24.83 10.19
N TYR A 360 8.19 -23.57 10.58
CA TYR A 360 9.01 -22.89 11.58
C TYR A 360 8.94 -23.60 12.94
N LYS A 361 7.74 -23.99 13.39
CA LYS A 361 7.54 -24.76 14.63
C LYS A 361 8.24 -26.11 14.60
N GLU A 362 8.23 -26.83 13.48
CA GLU A 362 8.93 -28.12 13.37
C GLU A 362 10.46 -27.94 13.44
N VAL A 363 11.01 -26.91 12.80
CA VAL A 363 12.45 -26.61 12.88
C VAL A 363 12.87 -26.26 14.31
N LEU A 364 12.10 -25.42 15.01
CA LEU A 364 12.41 -25.04 16.39
C LEU A 364 12.37 -26.21 17.39
N LYS A 365 11.53 -27.22 17.14
CA LYS A 365 11.48 -28.43 17.97
C LYS A 365 12.80 -29.22 17.89
N GLU A 366 13.42 -29.26 16.72
CA GLU A 366 14.67 -30.00 16.48
C GLU A 366 15.93 -29.15 16.72
N ASN A 367 15.87 -27.84 16.46
CA ASN A 367 16.96 -26.89 16.62
C ASN A 367 16.51 -25.65 17.40
N LYS A 368 16.79 -25.64 18.71
CA LYS A 368 16.44 -24.53 19.60
C LYS A 368 17.24 -23.24 19.33
N ASP A 369 18.41 -23.36 18.69
CA ASP A 369 19.27 -22.21 18.37
C ASP A 369 18.89 -21.56 17.03
N PHE A 370 17.92 -22.12 16.31
CA PHE A 370 17.51 -21.62 14.99
C PHE A 370 16.97 -20.19 15.02
N GLU A 371 16.28 -19.78 16.10
CA GLU A 371 15.77 -18.42 16.25
C GLU A 371 16.92 -17.38 16.22
N LYS A 372 18.00 -17.64 16.96
CA LYS A 372 19.18 -16.77 16.95
C LYS A 372 19.91 -16.79 15.60
N HIS A 373 19.93 -17.94 14.92
CA HIS A 373 20.49 -18.06 13.58
C HIS A 373 19.73 -17.20 12.58
N ILE A 374 18.39 -17.28 12.57
CA ILE A 374 17.57 -16.53 11.62
C ILE A 374 17.63 -15.03 11.91
N GLU A 375 17.63 -14.60 13.17
CA GLU A 375 17.85 -13.21 13.56
C GLU A 375 19.16 -12.65 13.00
N THR A 376 20.25 -13.42 13.12
CA THR A 376 21.57 -13.03 12.61
C THR A 376 21.56 -12.89 11.08
N ALA A 377 20.90 -13.81 10.38
CA ALA A 377 20.76 -13.76 8.92
C ALA A 377 19.92 -12.55 8.48
N ILE A 378 18.83 -12.25 9.17
CA ILE A 378 17.97 -11.09 8.88
C ILE A 378 18.75 -9.78 9.05
N GLU A 379 19.50 -9.63 10.14
CA GLU A 379 20.32 -8.42 10.36
C GLU A 379 21.39 -8.24 9.29
N LYS A 380 21.93 -9.32 8.74
CA LYS A 380 22.81 -9.26 7.56
C LYS A 380 22.06 -8.77 6.32
N TRP A 381 20.89 -9.34 6.02
CA TRP A 381 20.11 -8.95 4.83
C TRP A 381 19.59 -7.51 4.89
N LYS A 382 19.24 -7.01 6.07
CA LYS A 382 18.91 -5.59 6.28
C LYS A 382 20.10 -4.68 5.98
N LYS A 383 21.32 -5.07 6.39
CA LYS A 383 22.56 -4.32 6.07
C LYS A 383 22.87 -4.32 4.57
N GLU A 384 22.49 -5.40 3.87
CA GLU A 384 22.55 -5.49 2.41
C GLU A 384 21.44 -4.67 1.71
N LYS A 385 20.54 -4.03 2.47
CA LYS A 385 19.38 -3.25 1.99
C LYS A 385 18.47 -4.06 1.04
N LEU A 386 18.28 -5.34 1.34
CA LEU A 386 17.29 -6.14 0.64
C LEU A 386 15.89 -5.68 1.02
N ASP A 387 14.96 -5.69 0.06
CA ASP A 387 13.57 -5.36 0.32
C ASP A 387 12.93 -6.37 1.29
N ASN A 388 11.90 -5.91 2.00
CA ASN A 388 11.21 -6.69 3.02
C ASN A 388 10.65 -8.00 2.47
N GLN A 389 10.15 -7.99 1.24
CA GLN A 389 9.54 -9.15 0.61
C GLN A 389 10.59 -10.21 0.28
N THR A 390 11.74 -9.80 -0.26
CA THR A 390 12.88 -10.69 -0.49
C THR A 390 13.43 -11.27 0.81
N ILE A 391 13.51 -10.47 1.88
CA ILE A 391 13.88 -10.99 3.21
C ILE A 391 12.89 -12.06 3.66
N GLY A 392 11.58 -11.83 3.52
CA GLY A 392 10.54 -12.83 3.82
C GLY A 392 10.75 -14.16 3.09
N ILE A 393 11.06 -14.12 1.79
CA ILE A 393 11.37 -15.31 0.99
C ILE A 393 12.64 -16.02 1.48
N LYS A 394 13.69 -15.25 1.81
CA LYS A 394 14.93 -15.82 2.37
C LYS A 394 14.70 -16.47 3.73
N ILE A 395 13.83 -15.92 4.57
CA ILE A 395 13.46 -16.55 5.85
C ILE A 395 12.79 -17.91 5.61
N ILE A 396 11.83 -17.99 4.68
CA ILE A 396 11.16 -19.25 4.34
C ILE A 396 12.19 -20.27 3.82
N LYS A 397 13.08 -19.85 2.92
CA LYS A 397 14.16 -20.71 2.39
C LYS A 397 15.06 -21.23 3.49
N GLU A 398 15.59 -20.36 4.34
CA GLU A 398 16.53 -20.71 5.41
C GLU A 398 15.88 -21.67 6.41
N THR A 399 14.60 -21.45 6.73
CA THR A 399 13.79 -22.34 7.57
C THR A 399 13.62 -23.70 6.91
N PHE A 400 13.29 -23.73 5.62
CA PHE A 400 13.18 -24.99 4.88
C PHE A 400 14.50 -25.74 4.83
N GLU A 401 15.65 -25.08 4.64
CA GLU A 401 16.97 -25.74 4.62
C GLU A 401 17.38 -26.36 5.97
N HIS A 402 16.79 -25.88 7.07
CA HIS A 402 16.97 -26.47 8.41
C HIS A 402 15.91 -27.51 8.76
N TYR A 403 14.93 -27.73 7.88
CA TYR A 403 13.90 -28.74 8.08
C TYR A 403 14.40 -30.13 7.70
N LYS A 404 14.20 -31.12 8.57
CA LYS A 404 14.70 -32.49 8.39
C LYS A 404 14.23 -33.17 7.10
N TYR A 405 13.01 -32.89 6.64
CA TYR A 405 12.41 -33.56 5.48
C TYR A 405 12.54 -32.68 4.23
N GLN A 406 13.66 -32.82 3.53
CA GLN A 406 14.00 -32.12 2.29
C GLN A 406 13.29 -32.73 1.06
N GLN A 407 11.96 -32.79 1.08
CA GLN A 407 11.14 -33.32 0.00
C GLN A 407 10.38 -32.20 -0.73
N PRO A 408 9.91 -32.45 -1.98
CA PRO A 408 9.06 -31.49 -2.68
C PRO A 408 7.82 -31.10 -1.87
N MET A 409 7.55 -29.79 -1.81
CA MET A 409 6.43 -29.23 -1.07
C MET A 409 6.11 -27.80 -1.51
N ILE A 410 4.95 -27.29 -1.11
CA ILE A 410 4.61 -25.88 -1.18
C ILE A 410 4.47 -25.37 0.25
N VAL A 411 5.24 -24.32 0.58
CA VAL A 411 5.13 -23.58 1.83
C VAL A 411 4.29 -22.34 1.58
N ILE A 412 3.20 -22.18 2.32
CA ILE A 412 2.28 -21.04 2.23
C ILE A 412 2.58 -20.06 3.36
N ALA A 413 2.68 -18.78 3.02
CA ALA A 413 2.96 -17.70 3.95
C ALA A 413 2.20 -16.43 3.54
N TYR A 414 2.32 -15.41 4.37
CA TYR A 414 1.99 -14.03 4.06
C TYR A 414 3.26 -13.20 4.03
N ASN A 415 3.46 -12.43 2.95
CA ASN A 415 4.48 -11.40 2.96
C ASN A 415 3.97 -10.14 3.67
N VAL A 416 4.91 -9.29 4.07
CA VAL A 416 4.62 -7.94 4.56
C VAL A 416 4.45 -7.01 3.36
N PRO A 417 3.79 -5.84 3.50
CA PRO A 417 3.02 -5.37 4.66
C PRO A 417 1.62 -5.99 4.77
N TYR A 418 0.99 -5.82 5.94
CA TYR A 418 -0.42 -6.11 6.18
C TYR A 418 -1.20 -4.83 6.49
N TYR A 419 -2.27 -4.59 5.73
CA TYR A 419 -3.19 -3.49 5.96
C TYR A 419 -4.50 -4.08 6.50
N PRO A 420 -4.92 -3.74 7.73
CA PRO A 420 -6.25 -4.11 8.18
C PRO A 420 -7.31 -3.35 7.38
N HIS A 421 -8.40 -4.01 7.02
CA HIS A 421 -9.57 -3.32 6.47
C HIS A 421 -10.22 -2.44 7.55
N ARG A 422 -10.73 -1.28 7.13
CA ARG A 422 -11.40 -0.31 8.01
C ARG A 422 -12.78 0.02 7.47
N TYR A 423 -13.78 -0.16 8.32
CA TYR A 423 -15.16 0.23 8.07
C TYR A 423 -15.69 1.04 9.25
N PHE A 424 -16.29 2.20 8.97
CA PHE A 424 -16.98 2.97 9.99
C PHE A 424 -18.44 2.55 10.08
N ASN A 425 -18.79 1.87 11.17
CA ASN A 425 -20.19 1.59 11.49
C ASN A 425 -20.91 2.91 11.76
N SER A 426 -21.78 3.35 10.85
CA SER A 426 -22.55 4.60 10.97
C SER A 426 -23.44 4.68 12.21
N GLU A 427 -23.73 3.55 12.87
CA GLU A 427 -24.48 3.51 14.13
C GLU A 427 -23.63 3.88 15.35
N ASN A 428 -22.29 3.88 15.23
CA ASN A 428 -21.41 4.23 16.34
C ASN A 428 -21.43 5.76 16.55
N PRO A 429 -21.90 6.24 17.72
CA PRO A 429 -22.07 7.68 17.98
C PRO A 429 -20.77 8.49 17.85
N LYS A 430 -19.62 7.83 17.98
CA LYS A 430 -18.29 8.44 17.83
C LYS A 430 -18.06 9.03 16.43
N TYR A 431 -18.65 8.43 15.40
CA TYR A 431 -18.47 8.88 14.02
C TYR A 431 -19.50 9.93 13.59
N ASN A 432 -20.57 10.14 14.36
CA ASN A 432 -21.68 11.04 14.01
C ASN A 432 -21.20 12.44 13.64
N ASN A 433 -20.24 13.01 14.38
CA ASN A 433 -19.77 14.36 14.09
C ASN A 433 -19.13 14.46 12.71
N LEU A 434 -18.24 13.52 12.37
CA LEU A 434 -17.60 13.47 11.04
C LEU A 434 -18.63 13.18 9.95
N LEU A 435 -19.50 12.18 10.14
CA LEU A 435 -20.50 11.78 9.15
C LEU A 435 -21.49 12.90 8.84
N ASN A 436 -21.98 13.61 9.86
CA ASN A 436 -22.88 14.75 9.69
C ASN A 436 -22.17 15.91 8.97
N SER A 437 -20.92 16.21 9.36
CA SER A 437 -20.14 17.27 8.71
C SER A 437 -19.86 16.95 7.23
N LEU A 438 -19.63 15.68 6.91
CA LEU A 438 -19.48 15.22 5.52
C LEU A 438 -20.80 15.35 4.74
N ASP A 439 -21.94 14.97 5.32
CA ASP A 439 -23.24 15.12 4.65
C ASP A 439 -23.60 16.60 4.43
N ASN A 440 -23.30 17.48 5.39
CA ASN A 440 -23.46 18.93 5.24
C ASN A 440 -22.54 19.49 4.14
N MET A 441 -21.27 19.05 4.09
CA MET A 441 -20.34 19.42 3.03
C MET A 441 -20.84 18.99 1.64
N ARG A 442 -21.43 17.79 1.53
CA ARG A 442 -22.02 17.28 0.27
C ARG A 442 -23.23 18.11 -0.16
N ILE A 443 -24.11 18.48 0.77
CA ILE A 443 -25.24 19.39 0.50
C ILE A 443 -24.71 20.74 0.01
N HIS A 444 -23.71 21.30 0.71
CA HIS A 444 -23.08 22.55 0.30
C HIS A 444 -22.46 22.48 -1.10
N ALA A 445 -21.80 21.37 -1.44
CA ALA A 445 -21.25 21.13 -2.77
C ALA A 445 -22.34 21.14 -3.85
N LYS A 446 -23.48 20.51 -3.58
CA LYS A 446 -24.62 20.47 -4.49
C LYS A 446 -25.27 21.84 -4.67
N GLU A 447 -25.51 22.57 -3.58
CA GLU A 447 -26.18 23.88 -3.63
C GLU A 447 -25.32 24.97 -4.26
N LYS A 448 -24.02 25.00 -3.95
CA LYS A 448 -23.11 26.08 -4.39
C LYS A 448 -22.47 25.81 -5.75
N TYR A 449 -22.19 24.55 -6.08
CA TYR A 449 -21.41 24.19 -7.29
C TYR A 449 -22.13 23.22 -8.23
N ASP A 450 -23.35 22.79 -7.88
CA ASP A 450 -24.10 21.74 -8.62
C ASP A 450 -23.34 20.41 -8.75
N ILE A 451 -22.45 20.10 -7.80
CA ILE A 451 -21.68 18.86 -7.79
C ILE A 451 -22.29 17.89 -6.79
N ASP A 452 -22.66 16.70 -7.28
CA ASP A 452 -23.00 15.57 -6.43
C ASP A 452 -21.72 14.80 -6.06
N ILE A 453 -21.52 14.63 -4.75
CA ILE A 453 -20.40 13.87 -4.19
C ILE A 453 -20.98 12.61 -3.56
N GLY A 454 -20.64 11.47 -4.14
CA GLY A 454 -21.00 10.16 -3.61
C GLY A 454 -20.27 9.85 -2.30
N LYS A 455 -20.97 9.22 -1.37
CA LYS A 455 -20.39 8.67 -0.14
C LYS A 455 -20.32 7.15 -0.28
N GLU A 456 -19.10 6.61 -0.31
CA GLU A 456 -18.84 5.17 -0.47
C GLU A 456 -18.22 4.59 0.81
N ASN A 457 -18.43 3.30 1.03
CA ASN A 457 -17.98 2.63 2.25
C ASN A 457 -16.46 2.44 2.27
N PHE A 458 -15.86 2.08 1.12
CA PHE A 458 -14.45 1.70 1.04
C PHE A 458 -13.73 2.41 -0.10
N PHE A 459 -12.58 2.98 0.20
CA PHE A 459 -11.56 3.27 -0.79
C PHE A 459 -10.94 1.95 -1.24
N MET A 460 -10.97 1.69 -2.56
CA MET A 460 -10.53 0.41 -3.15
C MET A 460 -9.04 0.40 -3.53
N GLY A 461 -8.31 1.48 -3.24
CA GLY A 461 -6.84 1.49 -3.23
C GLY A 461 -6.29 1.10 -1.86
N ILE A 462 -4.99 0.80 -1.80
CA ILE A 462 -4.29 0.78 -0.52
C ILE A 462 -4.29 2.20 0.07
N SER A 463 -4.25 2.29 1.39
CA SER A 463 -4.32 3.57 2.07
C SER A 463 -3.86 3.46 3.50
N ASP A 464 -3.13 4.48 3.95
CA ASP A 464 -2.77 4.68 5.36
C ASP A 464 -3.99 4.81 6.28
N LEU A 465 -5.19 5.03 5.73
CA LEU A 465 -6.44 5.01 6.49
C LEU A 465 -6.65 3.67 7.21
N SER A 466 -6.09 2.57 6.71
CA SER A 466 -6.05 1.27 7.39
C SER A 466 -5.41 1.33 8.78
N TYR A 467 -4.44 2.22 9.02
CA TYR A 467 -3.73 2.33 10.30
C TYR A 467 -4.34 3.39 11.24
N THR A 468 -5.59 3.79 11.02
CA THR A 468 -6.28 4.78 11.88
C THR A 468 -7.02 4.16 13.05
N GLY A 469 -7.03 2.83 13.12
CA GLY A 469 -7.58 2.07 14.23
C GLY A 469 -7.81 0.61 13.89
N LEU A 470 -8.12 -0.17 14.92
CA LEU A 470 -8.23 -1.62 14.82
C LEU A 470 -9.40 -2.15 15.65
N ASN A 471 -10.09 -3.17 15.15
CA ASN A 471 -11.15 -3.84 15.91
C ASN A 471 -10.56 -4.45 17.19
N GLU A 472 -11.22 -4.25 18.34
CA GLU A 472 -10.76 -4.79 19.64
C GLU A 472 -10.55 -6.31 19.61
N LYS A 473 -11.35 -7.03 18.81
CA LYS A 473 -11.28 -8.50 18.66
C LYS A 473 -10.16 -8.97 17.74
N PHE A 474 -9.57 -8.08 16.94
CA PHE A 474 -8.45 -8.47 16.07
C PHE A 474 -7.29 -8.96 16.93
N ASN A 475 -6.62 -10.04 16.52
CA ASN A 475 -5.39 -10.49 17.14
C ASN A 475 -4.35 -10.69 16.04
N ILE A 476 -3.25 -9.92 16.09
CA ILE A 476 -2.20 -10.06 15.08
C ILE A 476 -1.56 -11.46 15.10
N GLU A 477 -1.59 -12.16 16.24
CA GLU A 477 -1.07 -13.54 16.38
C GLU A 477 -1.68 -14.52 15.39
N SER A 478 -2.91 -14.25 14.94
CA SER A 478 -3.61 -15.08 13.96
C SER A 478 -2.96 -15.01 12.57
N ILE A 479 -2.21 -13.93 12.29
CA ILE A 479 -1.38 -13.73 11.10
C ILE A 479 0.10 -13.99 11.37
N CYS A 480 0.57 -13.70 12.60
CA CYS A 480 1.99 -13.72 12.99
C CYS A 480 2.71 -15.00 12.59
N GLY A 481 2.11 -16.15 12.89
CA GLY A 481 2.75 -17.44 12.65
C GLY A 481 3.13 -17.66 11.19
N ASN A 482 2.36 -17.07 10.26
CA ASN A 482 2.53 -17.27 8.83
C ASN A 482 3.13 -16.07 8.11
N MET A 483 3.59 -15.03 8.83
CA MET A 483 4.21 -13.84 8.25
C MET A 483 5.69 -13.75 8.65
N PRO A 484 6.62 -14.30 7.84
CA PRO A 484 8.03 -14.44 8.22
C PRO A 484 8.72 -13.12 8.61
N GLY A 485 8.35 -12.00 7.98
CA GLY A 485 8.95 -10.70 8.25
C GLY A 485 8.41 -9.97 9.49
N LEU A 486 7.33 -10.46 10.11
CA LEU A 486 6.70 -9.77 11.23
C LEU A 486 7.59 -9.81 12.48
N GLY A 487 7.72 -8.66 13.14
CA GLY A 487 8.61 -8.46 14.30
C GLY A 487 10.06 -8.16 13.90
N TYR A 488 10.47 -8.51 12.67
CA TYR A 488 11.84 -8.30 12.19
C TYR A 488 11.96 -7.14 11.20
N THR A 489 11.31 -7.25 10.04
CA THR A 489 11.33 -6.24 8.97
C THR A 489 10.06 -5.39 8.95
N TYR A 490 9.00 -5.88 9.58
CA TYR A 490 7.71 -5.21 9.70
C TYR A 490 7.25 -5.24 11.16
N LYS A 491 7.08 -4.08 11.78
CA LYS A 491 6.55 -3.97 13.14
C LYS A 491 5.11 -3.46 13.08
N PHE A 492 4.14 -4.32 13.38
CA PHE A 492 2.73 -3.94 13.41
C PHE A 492 2.34 -3.41 14.80
N PRO A 493 1.93 -2.14 14.95
CA PRO A 493 1.67 -1.51 16.24
C PRO A 493 0.26 -1.86 16.77
N GLU A 494 -0.03 -3.14 16.97
CA GLU A 494 -1.38 -3.63 17.32
C GLU A 494 -1.94 -2.97 18.60
N LYS A 495 -1.11 -2.88 19.65
CA LYS A 495 -1.53 -2.36 20.96
C LYS A 495 -1.91 -0.89 20.88
N GLU A 496 -1.13 -0.12 20.14
CA GLU A 496 -1.38 1.28 19.87
C GLU A 496 -2.63 1.40 18.99
N LEU A 497 -2.72 0.67 17.89
CA LEU A 497 -3.85 0.71 16.96
C LEU A 497 -5.19 0.29 17.59
N LYS A 498 -5.20 -0.57 18.61
CA LYS A 498 -6.42 -0.85 19.39
C LYS A 498 -6.85 0.32 20.27
N LYS A 499 -5.91 1.17 20.69
CA LYS A 499 -6.22 2.42 21.40
C LYS A 499 -6.64 3.51 20.43
N PHE A 500 -6.21 3.44 19.16
CA PHE A 500 -6.64 4.36 18.12
C PHE A 500 -7.92 3.88 17.47
N ASP A 501 -8.89 4.76 17.42
CA ASP A 501 -9.99 4.58 16.50
C ASP A 501 -10.40 5.99 16.13
N ILE A 502 -9.66 6.57 15.19
CA ILE A 502 -9.87 7.95 14.77
C ILE A 502 -10.94 7.91 13.67
N PRO A 503 -12.05 8.66 13.80
CA PRO A 503 -12.98 8.84 12.69
C PRO A 503 -12.21 9.37 11.48
N SER A 504 -12.29 8.74 10.31
CA SER A 504 -11.50 9.18 9.16
C SER A 504 -12.26 9.15 7.85
N VAL A 505 -11.71 9.83 6.86
CA VAL A 505 -12.28 9.90 5.52
C VAL A 505 -11.15 10.08 4.51
N VAL A 506 -11.27 9.39 3.37
CA VAL A 506 -10.52 9.72 2.17
C VAL A 506 -11.32 10.74 1.38
N PHE A 507 -10.76 11.93 1.19
CA PHE A 507 -11.37 13.00 0.42
C PHE A 507 -10.27 13.84 -0.24
N GLY A 508 -10.25 13.91 -1.56
CA GLY A 508 -9.24 14.71 -2.24
C GLY A 508 -9.73 15.24 -3.57
N GLY A 509 -8.79 15.38 -4.49
CA GLY A 509 -9.05 15.86 -5.84
C GLY A 509 -9.76 14.82 -6.69
N PHE A 510 -9.75 15.06 -8.00
CA PHE A 510 -10.18 14.08 -8.98
C PHE A 510 -9.01 13.81 -9.92
N GLY A 511 -8.54 12.58 -9.93
CA GLY A 511 -7.40 12.16 -10.73
C GLY A 511 -7.71 10.87 -11.48
N LYS A 512 -6.89 10.56 -12.47
CA LYS A 512 -6.98 9.33 -13.25
C LYS A 512 -5.60 8.72 -13.43
N ASP A 513 -5.58 7.43 -13.73
CA ASP A 513 -4.37 6.71 -14.16
C ASP A 513 -3.22 6.78 -13.16
N PHE A 514 -3.53 6.55 -11.89
CA PHE A 514 -2.51 6.43 -10.84
C PHE A 514 -1.56 5.29 -11.20
N HIS A 515 -0.28 5.49 -10.89
CA HIS A 515 0.81 4.58 -11.24
C HIS A 515 0.96 4.31 -12.74
N LYS A 516 0.36 5.16 -13.59
CA LYS A 516 0.57 5.13 -15.04
C LYS A 516 1.27 6.38 -15.56
N TYR A 517 1.90 6.28 -16.73
CA TYR A 517 2.51 7.44 -17.42
C TYR A 517 1.47 8.50 -17.84
N THR A 518 0.18 8.15 -17.87
CA THR A 518 -0.94 9.07 -18.12
C THR A 518 -1.56 9.65 -16.85
N GLU A 519 -0.93 9.49 -15.68
CA GLU A 519 -1.39 10.09 -14.42
C GLU A 519 -1.72 11.58 -14.60
N ARG A 520 -2.92 11.96 -14.20
CA ARG A 520 -3.44 13.32 -14.39
C ARG A 520 -4.40 13.76 -13.31
N LEU A 521 -4.39 15.07 -13.03
CA LEU A 521 -5.25 15.74 -12.05
C LEU A 521 -6.20 16.73 -12.73
N ASN A 522 -7.50 16.66 -12.40
CA ASN A 522 -8.50 17.61 -12.86
C ASN A 522 -8.38 18.91 -12.07
N ILE A 523 -8.02 19.98 -12.75
CA ILE A 523 -7.75 21.27 -12.16
C ILE A 523 -9.02 21.98 -11.66
N PRO A 524 -10.13 22.10 -12.42
CA PRO A 524 -11.32 22.81 -11.95
C PRO A 524 -11.87 22.26 -10.64
N TYR A 525 -12.03 20.94 -10.53
CA TYR A 525 -12.53 20.33 -9.30
C TYR A 525 -11.52 20.46 -8.16
N SER A 526 -10.26 20.08 -8.41
CA SER A 526 -9.26 19.96 -7.36
C SER A 526 -8.76 21.32 -6.86
N MET A 527 -8.66 22.34 -7.71
CA MET A 527 -8.07 23.63 -7.30
C MET A 527 -9.11 24.68 -6.91
N ASP A 528 -10.34 24.58 -7.40
CA ASP A 528 -11.36 25.61 -7.19
C ASP A 528 -12.43 25.17 -6.19
N ILE A 529 -12.77 23.87 -6.14
CA ILE A 529 -13.91 23.36 -5.39
C ILE A 529 -13.48 22.66 -4.11
N VAL A 530 -12.57 21.69 -4.21
CA VAL A 530 -12.09 20.92 -3.05
C VAL A 530 -11.54 21.81 -1.92
N PRO A 531 -10.76 22.89 -2.17
CA PRO A 531 -10.28 23.76 -1.09
C PRO A 531 -11.41 24.47 -0.35
N GLU A 532 -12.46 24.88 -1.06
CA GLU A 532 -13.64 25.52 -0.47
C GLU A 532 -14.44 24.53 0.40
N LEU A 533 -14.59 23.28 -0.06
CA LEU A 533 -15.25 22.23 0.70
C LEU A 533 -14.47 21.86 1.96
N TYR A 534 -13.14 21.83 1.88
CA TYR A 534 -12.28 21.66 3.05
C TYR A 534 -12.40 22.82 4.04
N MET A 535 -12.40 24.06 3.57
CA MET A 535 -12.61 25.22 4.45
C MET A 535 -13.98 25.19 5.11
N TYR A 536 -15.02 24.74 4.40
CA TYR A 536 -16.37 24.55 4.94
C TYR A 536 -16.36 23.53 6.08
N ILE A 537 -15.90 22.29 5.81
CA ILE A 537 -15.96 21.21 6.79
C ILE A 537 -15.04 21.44 8.00
N LEU A 538 -13.84 21.99 7.79
CA LEU A 538 -12.94 22.31 8.89
C LEU A 538 -13.52 23.40 9.80
N LYS A 539 -14.19 24.42 9.25
CA LYS A 539 -14.88 25.42 10.05
C LYS A 539 -16.06 24.85 10.82
N GLU A 540 -16.79 23.90 10.25
CA GLU A 540 -17.89 23.21 10.96
C GLU A 540 -17.35 22.41 12.14
N MET A 541 -16.24 21.67 11.94
CA MET A 541 -15.67 20.80 12.97
C MET A 541 -14.84 21.52 14.03
N LEU A 542 -14.35 22.74 13.78
CA LEU A 542 -13.52 23.53 14.69
C LEU A 542 -14.28 24.68 15.40
N GLN A 543 -15.62 24.61 15.42
CA GLN A 543 -16.48 25.58 16.12
C GLN A 543 -16.45 25.47 17.65
#